data_AF-A0A1W2DUK7-F1
#
_entry.id   AF-A0A1W2DUK7-F1
#
_cell.length_a   1.000
_cell.length_b   1.000
_cell.length_c   1.000
_cell.angle_alpha   90.00
_cell.angle_beta   90.00
_cell.angle_gamma   90.00
#
_symmetry.space_group_name_H-M   'P 1'
#
loop_
_entity.id
_entity.type
_entity.pdbx_description
1 polymer ?
#
loop_
_entity_poly.entity_id
_entity_poly.type
_entity_poly.pdbx_seq_one_letter_code
_entity_poly.pdbx_strand_id
1 'polypeptide(L)'
;MTVTSTRAADRYPTRVIGEPGLIERTDPTVWANAPGPVDAATLASHDAKGYSVDEGVLSKQEVRTYWQELVRLTGDTRLRADERVVIEKESQEIRSIFEVHKISQLIAELIRDPRILDRARQLLGSEVYVHQSRVNFMPGFKGKGFYWHSDFETWHAEDGMPAPRAVSMSLALTDNYPFNGGLMVMPGSHRTFVPCIGQTPANHYKESLKEQEIGVPSRENITALAAKHGIDQFTGEAGSALWFDANIMHGSGNNITPFPRSNIFVVFNSVENTLQEPFAAPAPRPTFIASREFTPLARGPRV
;
A
#
# COMPACT_ATOMS: atom_id res chain seq x y z
N MET A 1 17.65 14.73 -34.37
CA MET A 1 18.35 14.93 -33.09
C MET A 1 17.76 13.96 -32.10
N THR A 2 18.50 12.92 -31.74
CA THR A 2 18.09 11.93 -30.75
C THR A 2 18.20 12.59 -29.38
N VAL A 3 17.07 12.92 -28.76
CA VAL A 3 17.03 13.37 -27.37
C VAL A 3 17.37 12.16 -26.53
N THR A 4 18.63 12.03 -26.14
CA THR A 4 19.08 11.05 -25.15
C THR A 4 18.46 11.49 -23.83
N SER A 5 17.26 10.99 -23.52
CA SER A 5 16.67 11.10 -22.19
C SER A 5 17.64 10.44 -21.21
N THR A 6 18.36 11.24 -20.43
CA THR A 6 19.17 10.75 -19.33
C THR A 6 18.21 10.25 -18.25
N ARG A 7 17.87 8.96 -18.31
CA ARG A 7 17.19 8.26 -17.22
C ARG A 7 17.98 8.52 -15.95
N ALA A 8 17.31 8.95 -14.88
CA ALA A 8 17.94 9.06 -13.56
C ALA A 8 18.59 7.71 -13.22
N ALA A 9 19.77 7.74 -12.61
CA ALA A 9 20.46 6.51 -12.21
C ALA A 9 19.54 5.68 -11.29
N ASP A 10 19.41 4.40 -11.58
CA ASP A 10 18.64 3.47 -10.76
C ASP A 10 19.36 3.28 -9.41
N ARG A 11 18.74 3.80 -8.34
CA ARG A 11 19.26 3.71 -6.97
C ARG A 11 18.81 2.42 -6.25
N TYR A 12 17.84 1.71 -6.81
CA TYR A 12 17.19 0.56 -6.20
C TYR A 12 17.07 -0.62 -7.18
N PRO A 13 18.18 -1.04 -7.83
CA PRO A 13 18.14 -2.11 -8.81
C PRO A 13 17.60 -3.41 -8.20
N THR A 14 16.65 -4.03 -8.89
CA THR A 14 15.96 -5.26 -8.47
C THR A 14 15.58 -6.13 -9.67
N ARG A 15 15.07 -7.34 -9.44
CA ARG A 15 14.73 -8.35 -10.46
C ARG A 15 15.92 -8.73 -11.34
N VAL A 16 17.11 -8.71 -10.74
CA VAL A 16 18.39 -9.01 -11.41
C VAL A 16 18.71 -10.51 -11.38
N ILE A 17 19.72 -10.90 -12.16
CA ILE A 17 20.28 -12.26 -12.15
C ILE A 17 21.33 -12.32 -11.03
N GLY A 18 21.18 -13.25 -10.09
CA GLY A 18 22.09 -13.46 -8.95
C GLY A 18 21.49 -12.99 -7.61
N GLU A 19 22.33 -12.95 -6.57
CA GLU A 19 21.95 -12.45 -5.24
C GLU A 19 22.43 -11.01 -5.06
N PRO A 20 21.57 -10.01 -5.33
CA PRO A 20 21.91 -8.62 -5.07
C PRO A 20 22.00 -8.38 -3.56
N GLY A 21 23.02 -7.62 -3.14
CA GLY A 21 23.16 -7.20 -1.75
C GLY A 21 21.99 -6.30 -1.31
N LEU A 22 21.73 -6.28 -0.01
CA LEU A 22 20.80 -5.33 0.59
C LEU A 22 21.28 -3.89 0.35
N ILE A 23 20.35 -2.99 0.05
CA ILE A 23 20.66 -1.58 -0.24
C ILE A 23 20.17 -0.74 0.94
N GLU A 24 21.08 0.06 1.52
CA GLU A 24 20.71 1.03 2.54
C GLU A 24 19.97 2.21 1.90
N ARG A 25 18.76 2.49 2.40
CA ARG A 25 17.97 3.64 1.96
C ARG A 25 18.53 4.91 2.60
N THR A 26 18.85 5.88 1.75
CA THR A 26 19.27 7.24 2.16
C THR A 26 18.15 8.27 2.03
N ASP A 27 17.02 7.93 1.38
CA ASP A 27 15.86 8.81 1.29
C ASP A 27 15.17 8.98 2.66
N PRO A 28 14.61 10.17 2.97
CA PRO A 28 13.80 10.38 4.16
C PRO A 28 12.58 9.45 4.22
N THR A 29 12.09 9.17 5.43
CA THR A 29 10.79 8.52 5.64
C THR A 29 9.72 9.57 5.90
N VAL A 30 10.03 10.54 6.78
CA VAL A 30 9.27 11.80 6.91
C VAL A 30 10.02 12.88 6.14
N TRP A 31 9.42 13.37 5.05
CA TRP A 31 10.11 14.18 4.04
C TRP A 31 10.17 15.68 4.35
N ALA A 32 9.31 16.17 5.25
CA ALA A 32 9.38 17.55 5.72
C ALA A 32 8.99 17.64 7.19
N ASN A 33 9.64 18.56 7.90
CA ASN A 33 9.16 19.04 9.20
C ASN A 33 8.10 20.14 8.98
N ALA A 34 7.00 19.77 8.33
CA ALA A 34 5.90 20.67 8.04
C ALA A 34 4.87 20.66 9.18
N PRO A 35 4.22 21.81 9.50
CA PRO A 35 3.07 21.81 10.38
C PRO A 35 1.95 20.97 9.76
N GLY A 36 1.22 20.23 10.57
CA GLY A 36 0.15 19.36 10.12
C GLY A 36 -0.53 18.62 11.27
N PRO A 37 -1.44 17.68 10.96
CA PRO A 37 -2.26 17.01 11.97
C PRO A 37 -1.47 16.03 12.86
N VAL A 38 -0.27 15.63 12.46
CA VAL A 38 0.59 14.69 13.22
C VAL A 38 1.56 15.46 14.10
N ASP A 39 1.60 15.11 15.38
CA ASP A 39 2.53 15.69 16.34
C ASP A 39 3.99 15.23 16.10
N ALA A 40 4.95 15.97 16.67
CA ALA A 40 6.37 15.72 16.46
C ALA A 40 6.86 14.36 16.98
N ALA A 41 6.28 13.84 18.07
CA ALA A 41 6.67 12.55 18.63
C ALA A 41 6.19 11.41 17.72
N THR A 42 4.96 11.51 17.20
CA THR A 42 4.40 10.57 16.24
C THR A 42 5.17 10.60 14.92
N LEU A 43 5.57 11.78 14.42
CA LEU A 43 6.44 11.90 13.24
C LEU A 43 7.81 11.25 13.45
N ALA A 44 8.46 11.51 14.59
CA ALA A 44 9.77 10.91 14.91
C ALA A 44 9.66 9.38 15.04
N SER A 45 8.59 8.87 15.64
CA SER A 45 8.30 7.44 15.72
C SER A 45 8.06 6.83 14.33
N HIS A 46 7.29 7.51 13.47
CA HIS A 46 7.06 7.08 12.09
C HIS A 46 8.35 7.04 11.28
N ASP A 47 9.21 8.04 11.41
CA ASP A 47 10.51 8.07 10.73
C ASP A 47 11.42 6.90 11.18
N ALA A 48 11.45 6.63 12.50
CA ALA A 48 12.27 5.56 13.06
C ALA A 48 11.73 4.15 12.74
N LYS A 49 10.42 3.94 12.83
CA LYS A 49 9.77 2.62 12.68
C LYS A 49 9.26 2.34 11.26
N GLY A 50 9.06 3.37 10.45
CA GLY A 50 8.46 3.26 9.12
C GLY A 50 6.94 3.17 9.12
N TYR A 51 6.28 3.33 10.27
CA TYR A 51 4.83 3.32 10.38
C TYR A 51 4.32 4.07 11.62
N SER A 52 3.03 4.42 11.62
CA SER A 52 2.28 4.94 12.75
C SER A 52 0.82 4.48 12.70
N VAL A 53 0.20 4.27 13.86
CA VAL A 53 -1.24 4.00 13.96
C VAL A 53 -1.97 5.29 14.34
N ASP A 54 -3.09 5.54 13.69
CA ASP A 54 -4.02 6.62 13.97
C ASP A 54 -5.34 6.01 14.44
N GLU A 55 -5.62 6.10 15.73
CA GLU A 55 -6.82 5.50 16.32
C GLU A 55 -8.01 6.45 16.18
N GLY A 56 -9.19 5.91 15.86
CA GLY A 56 -10.42 6.70 15.81
C GLY A 56 -10.47 7.76 14.70
N VAL A 57 -9.79 7.53 13.56
CA VAL A 57 -9.91 8.37 12.36
C VAL A 57 -11.36 8.51 11.93
N LEU A 58 -12.10 7.39 11.99
CA LEU A 58 -13.53 7.34 11.79
C LEU A 58 -14.27 7.05 13.09
N SER A 59 -15.37 7.75 13.30
CA SER A 59 -16.37 7.41 14.31
C SER A 59 -17.09 6.11 13.97
N LYS A 60 -17.75 5.50 14.96
CA LYS A 60 -18.59 4.30 14.77
C LYS A 60 -19.73 4.52 13.77
N GLN A 61 -20.18 5.77 13.57
CA GLN A 61 -21.17 6.09 12.55
C GLN A 61 -20.55 6.10 11.15
N GLU A 62 -19.41 6.78 10.98
CA GLU A 62 -18.68 6.80 9.71
C GLU A 62 -18.25 5.38 9.29
N VAL A 63 -17.72 4.58 10.22
CA VAL A 63 -17.37 3.16 9.96
C VAL A 63 -18.57 2.40 9.37
N ARG A 64 -19.78 2.59 9.93
CA ARG A 64 -20.99 1.95 9.40
C ARG A 64 -21.33 2.43 8.00
N THR A 65 -21.16 3.72 7.70
CA THR A 65 -21.37 4.27 6.36
C THR A 65 -20.43 3.64 5.34
N TYR A 66 -19.13 3.60 5.63
CA TYR A 66 -18.14 3.00 4.70
C TYR A 66 -18.26 1.47 4.61
N TRP A 67 -18.70 0.80 5.68
CA TRP A 67 -19.03 -0.62 5.63
C TRP A 67 -20.22 -0.91 4.70
N GLN A 68 -21.29 -0.11 4.77
CA GLN A 68 -22.43 -0.23 3.87
C GLN A 68 -22.02 0.00 2.41
N GLU A 69 -21.12 0.95 2.16
CA GLU A 69 -20.58 1.17 0.82
C GLU A 69 -19.75 -0.02 0.33
N LEU A 70 -18.94 -0.63 1.21
CA LEU A 70 -18.22 -1.87 0.88
C LEU A 70 -19.19 -3.01 0.52
N VAL A 71 -20.28 -3.18 1.27
CA VAL A 71 -21.32 -4.18 0.99
C VAL A 71 -22.00 -3.89 -0.36
N ARG A 72 -22.30 -2.62 -0.65
CA ARG A 72 -22.89 -2.22 -1.94
C ARG A 72 -21.94 -2.55 -3.11
N LEU A 73 -20.65 -2.21 -2.98
CA LEU A 73 -19.63 -2.45 -4.01
C LEU A 73 -19.41 -3.96 -4.22
N THR A 74 -19.29 -4.74 -3.14
CA THR A 74 -19.07 -6.19 -3.24
C THR A 74 -20.31 -6.97 -3.70
N GLY A 75 -21.51 -6.39 -3.53
CA GLY A 75 -22.78 -6.93 -4.02
C GLY A 75 -23.13 -6.54 -5.47
N ASP A 76 -22.45 -5.58 -6.08
CA ASP A 76 -22.77 -5.11 -7.44
C ASP A 76 -22.28 -6.12 -8.50
N THR A 77 -23.21 -6.86 -9.08
CA THR A 77 -22.89 -7.88 -10.10
C THR A 77 -22.27 -7.29 -11.36
N ARG A 78 -22.50 -6.01 -11.66
CA ARG A 78 -21.90 -5.34 -12.82
C ARG A 78 -20.40 -5.14 -12.67
N LEU A 79 -19.92 -4.98 -11.43
CA LEU A 79 -18.49 -4.83 -11.15
C LEU A 79 -17.72 -6.14 -11.33
N ARG A 80 -18.38 -7.31 -11.30
CA ARG A 80 -17.68 -8.60 -11.45
C ARG A 80 -16.99 -8.78 -12.79
N ALA A 81 -17.47 -8.11 -13.84
CA ALA A 81 -16.86 -8.13 -15.17
C ALA A 81 -15.80 -7.05 -15.37
N ASP A 82 -15.59 -6.19 -14.37
CA ASP A 82 -14.65 -5.08 -14.43
C ASP A 82 -13.22 -5.57 -14.12
N GLU A 83 -12.24 -5.20 -14.94
CA GLU A 83 -10.84 -5.61 -14.75
C GLU A 83 -10.23 -5.08 -13.44
N ARG A 84 -10.84 -4.07 -12.82
CA ARG A 84 -10.46 -3.53 -11.52
C ARG A 84 -10.84 -4.44 -10.35
N VAL A 85 -11.64 -5.48 -10.59
CA VAL A 85 -12.11 -6.40 -9.55
C VAL A 85 -11.28 -7.67 -9.54
N VAL A 86 -10.71 -7.97 -8.38
CA VAL A 86 -10.01 -9.23 -8.13
C VAL A 86 -10.95 -10.19 -7.41
N ILE A 87 -11.25 -11.30 -8.09
CA ILE A 87 -12.08 -12.39 -7.56
C ILE A 87 -11.17 -13.50 -7.02
N GLU A 88 -11.49 -13.99 -5.83
CA GLU A 88 -10.82 -15.14 -5.19
C GLU A 88 -11.12 -16.43 -5.99
N LYS A 89 -10.11 -17.29 -6.18
CA LYS A 89 -10.19 -18.42 -7.12
C LYS A 89 -11.21 -19.47 -6.64
N GLU A 90 -11.25 -19.76 -5.35
CA GLU A 90 -12.00 -20.88 -4.76
C GLU A 90 -13.45 -20.48 -4.42
N SER A 91 -13.66 -19.36 -3.73
CA SER A 91 -14.96 -18.88 -3.29
C SER A 91 -15.74 -18.11 -4.35
N GLN A 92 -15.06 -17.63 -5.40
CA GLN A 92 -15.62 -16.73 -6.40
C GLN A 92 -16.16 -15.41 -5.81
N GLU A 93 -15.73 -15.05 -4.60
CA GLU A 93 -16.07 -13.78 -3.94
C GLU A 93 -15.10 -12.67 -4.34
N ILE A 94 -15.58 -11.42 -4.27
CA ILE A 94 -14.74 -10.25 -4.51
C ILE A 94 -13.75 -10.12 -3.34
N ARG A 95 -12.45 -10.19 -3.65
CA ARG A 95 -11.35 -10.00 -2.69
C ARG A 95 -10.94 -8.54 -2.62
N SER A 96 -10.79 -7.90 -3.78
CA SER A 96 -10.36 -6.51 -3.87
C SER A 96 -11.01 -5.77 -5.03
N ILE A 97 -11.23 -4.47 -4.88
CA ILE A 97 -11.69 -3.58 -5.96
C ILE A 97 -10.71 -2.41 -6.04
N PHE A 98 -10.04 -2.26 -7.17
CA PHE A 98 -9.08 -1.18 -7.48
C PHE A 98 -9.77 0.09 -7.97
N GLU A 99 -9.05 1.21 -7.95
CA GLU A 99 -9.57 2.56 -8.24
C GLU A 99 -10.89 2.87 -7.52
N VAL A 100 -11.05 2.37 -6.30
CA VAL A 100 -12.27 2.58 -5.53
C VAL A 100 -12.58 4.07 -5.34
N HIS A 101 -11.57 4.95 -5.34
CA HIS A 101 -11.73 6.40 -5.33
C HIS A 101 -12.36 6.99 -6.62
N LYS A 102 -12.37 6.25 -7.74
CA LYS A 102 -13.06 6.63 -8.98
C LYS A 102 -14.42 5.94 -9.13
N ILE A 103 -14.63 4.83 -8.41
CA ILE A 103 -15.87 4.05 -8.45
C ILE A 103 -16.88 4.54 -7.39
N SER A 104 -16.38 4.94 -6.22
CA SER A 104 -17.19 5.38 -5.08
C SER A 104 -16.91 6.84 -4.76
N GLN A 105 -17.92 7.69 -4.96
CA GLN A 105 -17.85 9.11 -4.58
C GLN A 105 -17.60 9.27 -3.08
N LEU A 106 -18.21 8.42 -2.25
CA LEU A 106 -18.04 8.45 -0.80
C LEU A 106 -16.57 8.21 -0.39
N ILE A 107 -15.90 7.25 -1.03
CA ILE A 107 -14.47 6.98 -0.77
C ILE A 107 -13.59 8.08 -1.37
N ALA A 108 -13.97 8.65 -2.52
CA ALA A 108 -13.27 9.79 -3.11
C ALA A 108 -13.30 11.03 -2.19
N GLU A 109 -14.43 11.27 -1.51
CA GLU A 109 -14.59 12.33 -0.52
C GLU A 109 -13.77 12.05 0.73
N LEU A 110 -13.80 10.81 1.25
CA LEU A 110 -12.97 10.40 2.38
C LEU A 110 -11.48 10.64 2.15
N ILE A 111 -10.96 10.28 0.97
CA ILE A 111 -9.54 10.45 0.62
C ILE A 111 -9.13 11.93 0.62
N ARG A 112 -10.07 12.83 0.34
CA ARG A 112 -9.86 14.29 0.33
C ARG A 112 -10.12 14.94 1.68
N ASP A 113 -10.60 14.19 2.68
CA ASP A 113 -10.85 14.68 4.03
C ASP A 113 -9.54 15.18 4.65
N PRO A 114 -9.53 16.34 5.33
CA PRO A 114 -8.35 16.88 5.99
C PRO A 114 -7.63 15.92 6.94
N ARG A 115 -8.36 15.02 7.63
CA ARG A 115 -7.79 14.03 8.55
C ARG A 115 -6.83 13.08 7.84
N ILE A 116 -7.10 12.78 6.57
CA ILE A 116 -6.34 11.83 5.75
C ILE A 116 -5.36 12.58 4.87
N LEU A 117 -5.85 13.52 4.07
CA LEU A 117 -5.03 14.17 3.04
C LEU A 117 -3.91 15.01 3.63
N ASP A 118 -4.19 15.77 4.71
CA ASP A 118 -3.18 16.64 5.30
C ASP A 118 -2.09 15.81 6.02
N ARG A 119 -2.43 14.62 6.53
CA ARG A 119 -1.46 13.67 7.07
C ARG A 119 -0.52 13.11 6.00
N ALA A 120 -1.08 12.71 4.84
CA ALA A 120 -0.27 12.26 3.71
C ALA A 120 0.68 13.36 3.20
N ARG A 121 0.18 14.59 3.05
CA ARG A 121 1.00 15.77 2.69
C ARG A 121 2.11 16.03 3.70
N GLN A 122 1.80 15.95 4.99
CA GLN A 122 2.79 16.18 6.05
C GLN A 122 3.90 15.14 6.03
N LEU A 123 3.55 13.85 5.89
CA LEU A 123 4.54 12.76 5.81
C LEU A 123 5.43 12.86 4.56
N LEU A 124 4.85 13.21 3.40
CA LEU A 124 5.56 13.28 2.12
C LEU A 124 6.16 14.64 1.80
N GLY A 125 5.88 15.66 2.61
CA GLY A 125 6.44 17.01 2.48
C GLY A 125 6.10 17.68 1.15
N SER A 126 4.97 17.33 0.53
CA SER A 126 4.55 17.87 -0.75
C SER A 126 3.05 17.71 -0.95
N GLU A 127 2.54 18.26 -2.05
CA GLU A 127 1.28 17.82 -2.63
C GLU A 127 1.34 16.34 -3.02
N VAL A 128 0.19 15.67 -3.03
CA VAL A 128 0.08 14.23 -3.25
C VAL A 128 -1.02 13.88 -4.23
N TYR A 129 -0.85 12.76 -4.93
CA TYR A 129 -1.87 12.13 -5.77
C TYR A 129 -2.12 10.69 -5.30
N VAL A 130 -3.25 10.10 -5.70
CA VAL A 130 -3.52 8.68 -5.44
C VAL A 130 -2.75 7.83 -6.45
N HIS A 131 -1.69 7.16 -6.00
CA HIS A 131 -0.99 6.19 -6.83
C HIS A 131 -1.84 4.94 -7.05
N GLN A 132 -2.49 4.47 -5.99
CA GLN A 132 -3.37 3.30 -6.01
C GLN A 132 -4.41 3.44 -4.90
N SER A 133 -5.62 2.93 -5.13
CA SER A 133 -6.58 2.70 -4.05
C SER A 133 -7.26 1.37 -4.24
N ARG A 134 -7.53 0.66 -3.16
CA ARG A 134 -8.35 -0.55 -3.18
C ARG A 134 -9.16 -0.69 -1.91
N VAL A 135 -10.33 -1.33 -2.00
CA VAL A 135 -10.91 -1.97 -0.83
C VAL A 135 -10.46 -3.42 -0.81
N ASN A 136 -10.15 -3.96 0.36
CA ASN A 136 -9.95 -5.40 0.51
C ASN A 136 -10.99 -5.98 1.46
N PHE A 137 -11.52 -7.13 1.05
CA PHE A 137 -12.45 -7.93 1.82
C PHE A 137 -11.80 -9.29 2.09
N MET A 138 -11.55 -9.57 3.36
CA MET A 138 -11.10 -10.88 3.82
C MET A 138 -12.22 -11.52 4.65
N PRO A 139 -12.99 -12.45 4.07
CA PRO A 139 -14.04 -13.13 4.81
C PRO A 139 -13.46 -13.97 5.95
N GLY A 140 -14.28 -14.19 6.99
CA GLY A 140 -13.97 -15.18 8.01
C GLY A 140 -13.83 -16.58 7.41
N PHE A 141 -13.02 -17.42 8.05
CA PHE A 141 -12.71 -18.82 7.69
C PHE A 141 -11.95 -19.06 6.37
N LYS A 142 -12.12 -18.20 5.37
CA LYS A 142 -11.62 -18.42 4.00
C LYS A 142 -10.51 -17.45 3.58
N GLY A 143 -10.20 -16.47 4.42
CA GLY A 143 -9.26 -15.40 4.09
C GLY A 143 -7.83 -15.91 3.92
N LYS A 144 -7.28 -15.80 2.70
CA LYS A 144 -5.84 -16.00 2.44
C LYS A 144 -5.05 -14.72 2.68
N GLY A 145 -3.95 -14.86 3.40
CA GLY A 145 -3.01 -13.80 3.71
C GLY A 145 -2.29 -13.23 2.48
N PHE A 146 -1.34 -12.33 2.75
CA PHE A 146 -0.40 -11.80 1.77
C PHE A 146 0.99 -12.08 2.31
N TYR A 147 1.85 -12.65 1.47
CA TYR A 147 3.22 -12.96 1.88
C TYR A 147 4.03 -11.67 2.11
N TRP A 148 5.18 -11.81 2.77
CA TRP A 148 6.07 -10.68 3.03
C TRP A 148 6.54 -10.03 1.74
N HIS A 149 6.39 -8.71 1.62
CA HIS A 149 6.87 -7.91 0.51
C HIS A 149 7.15 -6.47 0.94
N SER A 150 7.90 -5.76 0.09
CA SER A 150 7.97 -4.30 0.06
C SER A 150 7.13 -3.82 -1.13
N ASP A 151 6.15 -2.96 -0.86
CA ASP A 151 5.32 -2.36 -1.89
C ASP A 151 6.17 -1.57 -2.89
N PHE A 152 7.14 -0.79 -2.38
CA PHE A 152 8.07 0.00 -3.17
C PHE A 152 8.90 -0.85 -4.13
N GLU A 153 9.32 -2.04 -3.74
CA GLU A 153 10.07 -2.94 -4.64
C GLU A 153 9.27 -3.21 -5.91
N THR A 154 7.99 -3.53 -5.78
CA THR A 154 7.11 -3.78 -6.92
C THR A 154 6.78 -2.49 -7.67
N TRP A 155 6.51 -1.38 -6.98
CA TRP A 155 6.22 -0.10 -7.65
C TRP A 155 7.44 0.45 -8.40
N HIS A 156 8.64 0.22 -7.89
CA HIS A 156 9.87 0.57 -8.56
C HIS A 156 10.08 -0.32 -9.79
N ALA A 157 10.08 -1.65 -9.59
CA ALA A 157 10.35 -2.63 -10.63
C ALA A 157 9.34 -2.56 -11.78
N GLU A 158 8.04 -2.56 -11.45
CA GLU A 158 6.95 -2.78 -12.41
C GLU A 158 6.24 -1.48 -12.82
N ASP A 159 6.29 -0.43 -12.00
CA ASP A 159 5.60 0.84 -12.28
C ASP A 159 6.54 2.02 -12.54
N GLY A 160 7.83 1.90 -12.23
CA GLY A 160 8.78 2.98 -12.44
C GLY A 160 8.77 4.05 -11.35
N MET A 161 8.37 3.73 -10.11
CA MET A 161 8.45 4.67 -8.99
C MET A 161 9.93 4.93 -8.63
N PRO A 162 10.45 6.17 -8.76
CA PRO A 162 11.91 6.39 -8.69
C PRO A 162 12.48 6.44 -7.26
N ALA A 163 11.67 6.80 -6.26
CA ALA A 163 12.05 6.83 -4.86
C ALA A 163 10.90 6.30 -3.98
N PRO A 164 11.17 5.80 -2.76
CA PRO A 164 10.14 5.39 -1.80
C PRO A 164 9.43 6.60 -1.14
N ARG A 165 9.09 7.64 -1.92
CA ARG A 165 8.34 8.83 -1.47
C ARG A 165 6.83 8.63 -1.61
N ALA A 166 6.35 7.51 -1.11
CA ALA A 166 4.93 7.17 -1.04
C ALA A 166 4.59 6.64 0.35
N VAL A 167 3.33 6.80 0.75
CA VAL A 167 2.81 6.30 2.02
C VAL A 167 1.49 5.59 1.79
N SER A 168 1.37 4.39 2.36
CA SER A 168 0.17 3.59 2.36
C SER A 168 -0.64 3.87 3.61
N MET A 169 -1.96 4.01 3.44
CA MET A 169 -2.93 4.04 4.52
C MET A 169 -3.83 2.80 4.42
N SER A 170 -3.88 2.01 5.48
CA SER A 170 -4.84 0.92 5.66
C SER A 170 -5.85 1.31 6.75
N LEU A 171 -7.01 1.82 6.33
CA LEU A 171 -8.11 2.20 7.22
C LEU A 171 -9.04 1.01 7.48
N ALA A 172 -9.09 0.54 8.73
CA ALA A 172 -9.86 -0.61 9.13
C ALA A 172 -11.38 -0.32 9.11
N LEU A 173 -12.17 -1.19 8.46
CA LEU A 173 -13.65 -1.15 8.48
C LEU A 173 -14.25 -2.23 9.38
N THR A 174 -13.41 -3.10 9.91
CA THR A 174 -13.71 -4.13 10.91
C THR A 174 -12.62 -4.08 11.98
N ASP A 175 -12.89 -4.61 13.16
CA ASP A 175 -11.85 -4.73 14.18
C ASP A 175 -10.71 -5.63 13.69
N ASN A 176 -9.48 -5.17 13.92
CA ASN A 176 -8.28 -5.97 13.71
C ASN A 176 -7.88 -6.62 15.03
N TYR A 177 -8.06 -7.93 15.09
CA TYR A 177 -7.64 -8.76 16.22
C TYR A 177 -6.28 -9.39 15.93
N PRO A 178 -5.54 -9.82 16.96
CA PRO A 178 -4.30 -10.57 16.76
C PRO A 178 -4.47 -11.85 15.91
N PHE A 179 -5.69 -12.40 15.86
CA PHE A 179 -5.97 -13.71 15.28
C PHE A 179 -6.75 -13.70 13.96
N ASN A 180 -7.30 -12.56 13.50
CA ASN A 180 -8.08 -12.52 12.24
C ASN A 180 -7.22 -12.12 11.03
N GLY A 181 -5.93 -12.43 11.10
CA GLY A 181 -4.98 -12.15 10.03
C GLY A 181 -4.68 -10.66 9.88
N GLY A 182 -4.58 -9.87 10.96
CA GLY A 182 -4.18 -8.45 10.89
C GLY A 182 -2.85 -8.23 10.14
N LEU A 183 -2.65 -7.02 9.60
CA LEU A 183 -1.40 -6.67 8.91
C LEU A 183 -0.23 -6.75 9.90
N MET A 184 0.88 -7.33 9.48
CA MET A 184 2.14 -7.39 10.21
C MET A 184 3.17 -6.54 9.48
N VAL A 185 4.01 -5.84 10.24
CA VAL A 185 5.09 -5.00 9.74
C VAL A 185 6.38 -5.30 10.50
N MET A 186 7.53 -5.12 9.85
CA MET A 186 8.83 -5.18 10.53
C MET A 186 9.34 -3.76 10.78
N PRO A 187 9.26 -3.22 12.01
CA PRO A 187 9.61 -1.83 12.29
C PRO A 187 11.07 -1.52 11.96
N GLY A 188 11.32 -0.47 11.17
CA GLY A 188 12.67 -0.09 10.75
C GLY A 188 13.18 -0.80 9.49
N SER A 189 12.47 -1.82 9.00
CA SER A 189 12.84 -2.52 7.76
C SER A 189 12.79 -1.62 6.53
N HIS A 190 11.99 -0.55 6.56
CA HIS A 190 11.87 0.44 5.48
C HIS A 190 13.20 1.17 5.17
N ARG A 191 14.18 1.12 6.08
CA ARG A 191 15.55 1.63 5.88
C ARG A 191 16.43 0.71 5.04
N THR A 192 15.97 -0.50 4.74
CA THR A 192 16.68 -1.48 3.91
C THR A 192 15.82 -1.82 2.71
N PHE A 193 16.31 -1.52 1.51
CA PHE A 193 15.72 -2.04 0.29
C PHE A 193 16.24 -3.46 0.06
N VAL A 194 15.32 -4.40 -0.11
CA VAL A 194 15.62 -5.82 -0.37
C VAL A 194 15.31 -6.12 -1.83
N PRO A 195 16.32 -6.21 -2.70
CA PRO A 195 16.07 -6.53 -4.09
C PRO A 195 15.63 -7.98 -4.23
N CYS A 196 14.73 -8.24 -5.18
CA CYS A 196 14.17 -9.56 -5.44
C CYS A 196 14.83 -10.21 -6.66
N ILE A 197 14.84 -11.55 -6.68
CA ILE A 197 15.41 -12.34 -7.77
C ILE A 197 14.32 -12.67 -8.80
N GLY A 198 14.72 -12.72 -10.07
CA GLY A 198 13.87 -13.20 -11.15
C GLY A 198 13.26 -12.07 -11.96
N GLN A 199 13.29 -12.23 -13.29
CA GLN A 199 12.74 -11.25 -14.22
C GLN A 199 11.21 -11.16 -14.07
N THR A 200 10.68 -9.95 -14.18
CA THR A 200 9.22 -9.71 -14.16
C THR A 200 8.58 -10.22 -15.46
N PRO A 201 7.67 -11.20 -15.41
CA PRO A 201 6.94 -11.64 -16.59
C PRO A 201 5.95 -10.58 -17.09
N ALA A 202 5.55 -10.68 -18.36
CA ALA A 202 4.48 -9.85 -18.90
C ALA A 202 3.16 -10.09 -18.13
N ASN A 203 2.44 -9.03 -17.78
CA ASN A 203 1.15 -9.07 -17.05
C ASN A 203 1.19 -9.74 -15.66
N HIS A 204 2.35 -9.76 -14.98
CA HIS A 204 2.53 -10.39 -13.66
C HIS A 204 1.48 -9.99 -12.60
N TYR A 205 0.95 -8.76 -12.67
CA TYR A 205 -0.09 -8.25 -11.77
C TYR A 205 -1.37 -9.12 -11.70
N LYS A 206 -1.70 -9.88 -12.75
CA LYS A 206 -2.89 -10.74 -12.78
C LYS A 206 -2.78 -11.92 -11.79
N GLU A 207 -1.55 -12.31 -11.48
CA GLU A 207 -1.23 -13.45 -10.60
C GLU A 207 -0.81 -12.96 -9.22
N SER A 208 0.07 -11.96 -9.15
CA SER A 208 0.67 -11.46 -7.90
C SER A 208 -0.34 -10.91 -6.89
N LEU A 209 -1.48 -10.38 -7.36
CA LEU A 209 -2.57 -9.90 -6.50
C LEU A 209 -3.37 -11.03 -5.82
N LYS A 210 -3.19 -12.27 -6.28
CA LYS A 210 -3.75 -13.47 -5.67
C LYS A 210 -2.70 -14.16 -4.81
N GLU A 211 -1.51 -14.35 -5.36
CA GLU A 211 -0.36 -15.01 -4.74
C GLU A 211 0.94 -14.48 -5.37
N GLN A 212 1.86 -13.99 -4.54
CA GLN A 212 3.16 -13.47 -5.01
C GLN A 212 4.20 -14.58 -4.97
N GLU A 213 4.81 -14.88 -6.13
CA GLU A 213 5.97 -15.79 -6.24
C GLU A 213 7.23 -15.04 -6.73
N ILE A 214 7.06 -14.04 -7.58
CA ILE A 214 8.12 -13.16 -8.09
C ILE A 214 8.00 -11.80 -7.39
N GLY A 215 9.13 -11.14 -7.10
CA GLY A 215 9.11 -9.94 -6.26
C GLY A 215 8.97 -10.24 -4.77
N VAL A 216 9.25 -11.50 -4.40
CA VAL A 216 9.24 -11.96 -3.01
C VAL A 216 10.67 -11.98 -2.48
N PRO A 217 10.96 -11.33 -1.35
CA PRO A 217 12.25 -11.42 -0.68
C PRO A 217 12.61 -12.87 -0.31
N SER A 218 13.90 -13.20 -0.35
CA SER A 218 14.35 -14.53 0.10
C SER A 218 13.99 -14.76 1.57
N ARG A 219 13.75 -16.03 1.94
CA ARG A 219 13.46 -16.39 3.34
C ARG A 219 14.59 -16.02 4.29
N GLU A 220 15.83 -16.04 3.83
CA GLU A 220 17.01 -15.61 4.57
C GLU A 220 16.94 -14.11 4.88
N ASN A 221 16.64 -13.27 3.88
CA ASN A 221 16.48 -11.83 4.08
C ASN A 221 15.30 -11.51 5.01
N ILE A 222 14.16 -12.20 4.85
CA ILE A 222 13.00 -12.06 5.73
C ILE A 222 13.38 -12.43 7.17
N THR A 223 14.10 -13.55 7.36
CA THR A 223 14.52 -14.02 8.68
C THR A 223 15.50 -13.05 9.32
N ALA A 224 16.47 -12.53 8.56
CA ALA A 224 17.45 -11.56 9.05
C ALA A 224 16.77 -10.23 9.44
N LEU A 225 15.85 -9.73 8.62
CA LEU A 225 15.07 -8.53 8.95
C LEU A 225 14.21 -8.76 10.20
N ALA A 226 13.48 -9.87 10.28
CA ALA A 226 12.66 -10.19 11.45
C ALA A 226 13.51 -10.34 12.73
N ALA A 227 14.69 -10.95 12.65
CA ALA A 227 15.60 -11.07 13.80
C ALA A 227 16.14 -9.71 14.26
N LYS A 228 16.39 -8.79 13.32
CA LYS A 228 16.91 -7.44 13.61
C LYS A 228 15.82 -6.49 14.13
N HIS A 229 14.62 -6.59 13.57
CA HIS A 229 13.56 -5.59 13.73
C HIS A 229 12.38 -6.06 14.56
N GLY A 230 12.21 -7.37 14.75
CA GLY A 230 10.98 -7.94 15.27
C GLY A 230 9.82 -7.83 14.27
N ILE A 231 8.62 -8.17 14.74
CA ILE A 231 7.38 -8.08 13.97
C ILE A 231 6.33 -7.44 14.87
N ASP A 232 5.77 -6.33 14.40
CA ASP A 232 4.61 -5.69 15.01
C ASP A 232 3.35 -6.06 14.21
N GLN A 233 2.22 -6.17 14.91
CA GLN A 233 0.92 -6.44 14.28
C GLN A 233 -0.01 -5.24 14.47
N PHE A 234 -0.69 -4.82 13.41
CA PHE A 234 -1.72 -3.81 13.48
C PHE A 234 -3.01 -4.41 14.03
N THR A 235 -3.31 -4.07 15.28
CA THR A 235 -4.57 -4.34 15.98
C THR A 235 -5.27 -3.03 16.32
N GLY A 236 -6.60 -3.08 16.50
CA GLY A 236 -7.39 -1.90 16.84
C GLY A 236 -8.85 -2.02 16.43
N GLU A 237 -9.68 -1.12 16.96
CA GLU A 237 -11.09 -1.02 16.57
C GLU A 237 -11.24 -0.55 15.12
N ALA A 238 -12.35 -0.94 14.49
CA ALA A 238 -12.76 -0.38 13.21
C ALA A 238 -12.77 1.16 13.26
N GLY A 239 -12.25 1.80 12.21
CA GLY A 239 -12.03 3.24 12.14
C GLY A 239 -10.61 3.68 12.47
N SER A 240 -9.75 2.77 12.93
CA SER A 240 -8.31 3.02 13.07
C SER A 240 -7.58 2.88 11.73
N ALA A 241 -6.55 3.68 11.50
CA ALA A 241 -5.72 3.63 10.29
C ALA A 241 -4.26 3.31 10.61
N LEU A 242 -3.70 2.34 9.89
CA LEU A 242 -2.26 2.14 9.83
C LEU A 242 -1.69 2.95 8.67
N TRP A 243 -0.73 3.81 8.96
CA TRP A 243 0.06 4.56 7.99
C TRP A 243 1.45 3.97 7.93
N PHE A 244 1.93 3.60 6.74
CA PHE A 244 3.22 2.95 6.61
C PHE A 244 3.96 3.33 5.33
N ASP A 245 5.28 3.42 5.45
CA ASP A 245 6.20 3.78 4.39
C ASP A 245 6.19 2.74 3.26
N ALA A 246 6.31 3.21 2.02
CA ALA A 246 6.30 2.38 0.81
C ALA A 246 7.27 1.17 0.86
N ASN A 247 8.42 1.30 1.52
CA ASN A 247 9.45 0.26 1.55
C ASN A 247 9.39 -0.63 2.79
N ILE A 248 8.45 -0.44 3.72
CA ILE A 248 8.39 -1.30 4.90
C ILE A 248 8.05 -2.75 4.51
N MET A 249 8.77 -3.70 5.09
CA MET A 249 8.47 -5.12 4.95
C MET A 249 7.19 -5.42 5.70
N HIS A 250 6.17 -5.88 4.98
CA HIS A 250 4.87 -6.18 5.55
C HIS A 250 4.20 -7.40 4.91
N GLY A 251 3.26 -7.98 5.62
CA GLY A 251 2.51 -9.16 5.20
C GLY A 251 1.31 -9.39 6.10
N SER A 252 0.52 -10.42 5.85
CA SER A 252 -0.57 -10.80 6.76
C SER A 252 -0.85 -12.29 6.73
N GLY A 253 -1.20 -12.87 7.88
CA GLY A 253 -1.57 -14.27 7.98
C GLY A 253 -2.93 -14.60 7.36
N ASN A 254 -3.24 -15.90 7.33
CA ASN A 254 -4.56 -16.40 6.96
C ASN A 254 -5.58 -16.12 8.07
N ASN A 255 -6.86 -16.07 7.72
CA ASN A 255 -7.96 -15.90 8.65
C ASN A 255 -8.83 -17.16 8.71
N ILE A 256 -8.61 -17.95 9.75
CA ILE A 256 -9.42 -19.15 10.05
C ILE A 256 -10.58 -18.86 11.01
N THR A 257 -10.73 -17.62 11.45
CA THR A 257 -11.69 -17.21 12.49
C THR A 257 -13.01 -16.75 11.87
N PRO A 258 -14.11 -16.65 12.64
CA PRO A 258 -15.36 -16.07 12.12
C PRO A 258 -15.29 -14.55 11.90
N PHE A 259 -14.25 -13.87 12.39
CA PHE A 259 -14.18 -12.41 12.37
C PHE A 259 -13.58 -11.93 11.05
N PRO A 260 -14.34 -11.26 10.18
CA PRO A 260 -13.81 -10.77 8.90
C PRO A 260 -12.78 -9.66 9.13
N ARG A 261 -11.99 -9.38 8.10
CA ARG A 261 -11.06 -8.26 8.05
C ARG A 261 -11.29 -7.48 6.77
N SER A 262 -11.71 -6.23 6.86
CA SER A 262 -11.84 -5.37 5.68
C SER A 262 -11.22 -4.01 5.91
N ASN A 263 -10.66 -3.44 4.85
CA ASN A 263 -10.05 -2.12 4.90
C ASN A 263 -10.24 -1.34 3.60
N ILE A 264 -10.17 -0.02 3.73
CA ILE A 264 -9.89 0.89 2.61
C ILE A 264 -8.38 1.10 2.61
N PHE A 265 -7.75 0.79 1.49
CA PHE A 265 -6.31 0.93 1.28
C PHE A 265 -6.05 2.01 0.25
N VAL A 266 -5.23 2.99 0.60
CA VAL A 266 -4.90 4.13 -0.26
C VAL A 266 -3.40 4.36 -0.23
N VAL A 267 -2.80 4.46 -1.42
CA VAL A 267 -1.40 4.83 -1.58
C VAL A 267 -1.34 6.26 -2.08
N PHE A 268 -0.77 7.13 -1.24
CA PHE A 268 -0.44 8.49 -1.62
C PHE A 268 0.99 8.53 -2.11
N ASN A 269 1.22 9.15 -3.26
CA ASN A 269 2.56 9.41 -3.76
C ASN A 269 2.77 10.91 -3.94
N SER A 270 3.99 11.37 -3.70
CA SER A 270 4.36 12.77 -3.92
C SER A 270 4.26 13.11 -5.40
N VAL A 271 3.76 14.30 -5.72
CA VAL A 271 3.78 14.83 -7.10
C VAL A 271 5.20 15.14 -7.60
N GLU A 272 6.19 15.11 -6.71
CA GLU A 272 7.62 15.21 -7.05
C GLU A 272 8.26 13.82 -7.25
N ASN A 273 7.49 12.74 -7.14
CA ASN A 273 7.92 11.34 -7.27
C ASN A 273 7.08 10.58 -8.32
N THR A 274 6.67 11.27 -9.38
CA THR A 274 5.82 10.69 -10.44
C THR A 274 6.48 9.48 -11.08
N LEU A 275 5.65 8.50 -11.46
CA LEU A 275 6.11 7.27 -12.08
C LEU A 275 6.81 7.52 -13.43
N GLN A 276 7.91 6.82 -13.66
CA GLN A 276 8.68 6.78 -14.91
C GLN A 276 8.43 5.46 -15.66
N GLU A 277 9.24 5.17 -16.68
CA GLU A 277 9.26 3.82 -17.26
C GLU A 277 9.72 2.80 -16.21
N PRO A 278 9.12 1.59 -16.17
CA PRO A 278 9.47 0.54 -15.20
C PRO A 278 10.96 0.23 -15.18
N PHE A 279 11.52 0.02 -13.98
CA PHE A 279 12.95 -0.27 -13.82
C PHE A 279 13.31 -1.71 -14.19
N ALA A 280 12.38 -2.66 -14.04
CA ALA A 280 12.61 -4.07 -14.31
C ALA A 280 11.37 -4.82 -14.83
N ALA A 281 10.53 -4.13 -15.62
CA ALA A 281 9.43 -4.74 -16.35
C ALA A 281 9.40 -4.22 -17.81
N PRO A 282 8.90 -5.02 -18.77
CA PRO A 282 8.93 -4.64 -20.19
C PRO A 282 7.95 -3.52 -20.56
N ALA A 283 6.91 -3.30 -19.74
CA ALA A 283 5.91 -2.27 -19.98
C ALA A 283 5.23 -1.87 -18.66
N PRO A 284 4.70 -0.63 -18.56
CA PRO A 284 3.86 -0.20 -17.45
C PRO A 284 2.68 -1.14 -17.19
N ARG A 285 2.34 -1.35 -15.91
CA ARG A 285 1.09 -1.99 -15.52
C ARG A 285 -0.13 -1.13 -15.84
N PRO A 286 -1.35 -1.70 -15.87
CA PRO A 286 -2.57 -0.94 -16.11
C PRO A 286 -2.75 0.22 -15.12
N THR A 287 -3.39 1.30 -15.58
CA THR A 287 -3.58 2.54 -14.81
C THR A 287 -4.37 2.34 -13.52
N PHE A 288 -5.22 1.31 -13.45
CA PHE A 288 -5.98 1.01 -12.25
C PHE A 288 -5.14 0.34 -11.14
N ILE A 289 -3.99 -0.24 -11.50
CA ILE A 289 -2.99 -0.75 -10.56
C ILE A 289 -2.01 0.37 -10.18
N ALA A 290 -1.56 1.14 -11.16
CA ALA A 290 -0.57 2.19 -10.95
C ALA A 290 -0.93 3.45 -11.75
N SER A 291 -1.43 4.47 -11.04
CA SER A 291 -1.89 5.71 -11.68
C SER A 291 -0.77 6.43 -12.42
N ARG A 292 -1.09 6.86 -13.64
CA ARG A 292 -0.29 7.77 -14.48
C ARG A 292 -0.87 9.20 -14.48
N GLU A 293 -1.90 9.44 -13.69
CA GLU A 293 -2.50 10.75 -13.46
C GLU A 293 -1.91 11.34 -12.17
N PHE A 294 -1.07 12.37 -12.32
CA PHE A 294 -0.30 12.96 -11.23
C PHE A 294 -0.91 14.26 -10.69
N THR A 295 -2.17 14.54 -11.02
CA THR A 295 -2.87 15.74 -10.57
C THR A 295 -2.95 15.75 -9.03
N PRO A 296 -2.47 16.81 -8.36
CA PRO A 296 -2.61 16.96 -6.92
C PRO A 296 -4.06 16.83 -6.46
N LEU A 297 -4.28 16.11 -5.37
CA LEU A 297 -5.59 16.04 -4.73
C LEU A 297 -5.99 17.40 -4.14
N ALA A 298 -7.14 17.93 -4.54
CA ALA A 298 -7.73 19.08 -3.86
C ALA A 298 -8.27 18.67 -2.48
N ARG A 299 -7.98 19.48 -1.45
CA ARG A 299 -8.55 19.31 -0.12
C ARG A 299 -10.06 19.48 -0.16
N GLY A 300 -10.78 18.47 0.35
CA GLY A 300 -12.23 18.48 0.49
C GLY A 300 -12.67 19.06 1.84
N PRO A 301 -13.99 19.24 2.04
CA PRO A 301 -14.53 19.47 3.37
C PRO A 301 -14.32 18.22 4.25
N ARG A 302 -14.41 18.40 5.56
CA ARG A 302 -14.53 17.26 6.48
C ARG A 302 -15.88 16.59 6.25
N VAL A 303 -15.85 15.29 5.98
CA VAL A 303 -17.04 14.45 5.78
C VAL A 303 -17.47 13.71 7.04
#